data_AF-A0A3M6TIS3-F1
#
_entry.id   AF-A0A3M6TIS3-F1
#
_cell.length_a   1.000
_cell.length_b   1.000
_cell.length_c   1.000
_cell.angle_alpha   90.00
_cell.angle_beta   90.00
_cell.angle_gamma   90.00
#
_symmetry.space_group_name_H-M   'P 1'
#
loop_
_entity.id
_entity.type
_entity.pdbx_description
1 polymer ?
#
loop_
_entity_poly.entity_id
_entity_poly.type
_entity_poly.pdbx_seq_one_letter_code
_entity_poly.pdbx_strand_id
1 'polypeptide(L)'
;MEIYIRVSSGQRRPEYIFKLMSDSVSRNLFIYDVWFVLFAVRDSRFSYQQRLKESARKGYVYARKQAKTQGINTDEQNADWYPKQKVHSAWKKLEGFNPAYVMREDLLLGHSKQSWYKQMESVCLGDRNANVRAREPESGLSVESQVLCLIDQATDANILGRTWQGWEPWM
;
A
#
# COMPACT_ATOMS: atom_id res chain seq x y z
N MET A 1 -35.60 -7.65 -6.12
CA MET A 1 -35.63 -6.19 -6.39
C MET A 1 -34.24 -5.78 -6.80
N GLU A 2 -34.04 -5.64 -8.11
CA GLU A 2 -32.80 -5.16 -8.71
C GLU A 2 -32.66 -3.66 -8.48
N ILE A 3 -31.52 -3.23 -7.94
CA ILE A 3 -31.19 -1.81 -7.82
C ILE A 3 -30.40 -1.43 -9.08
N TYR A 4 -31.10 -0.84 -10.05
CA TYR A 4 -30.51 -0.20 -11.21
C TYR A 4 -29.76 1.07 -10.78
N ILE A 5 -28.43 1.04 -10.82
CA ILE A 5 -27.63 2.26 -10.79
C ILE A 5 -27.54 2.78 -12.22
N ARG A 6 -28.30 3.84 -12.48
CA ARG A 6 -28.30 4.60 -13.73
C ARG A 6 -26.96 5.34 -13.84
N VAL A 7 -26.03 4.80 -14.64
CA VAL A 7 -24.78 5.48 -14.97
C VAL A 7 -25.11 6.60 -15.95
N SER A 8 -25.28 7.82 -15.44
CA SER A 8 -25.38 9.02 -16.27
C SER A 8 -24.03 9.32 -16.91
N SER A 9 -24.04 9.40 -18.23
CA SER A 9 -22.99 9.90 -19.12
C SER A 9 -22.21 11.08 -18.53
N GLY A 10 -20.91 10.87 -18.29
CA GLY A 10 -20.00 11.90 -17.80
C GLY A 10 -18.81 11.28 -17.06
N GLN A 11 -17.95 10.59 -17.80
CA GLN A 11 -16.75 9.93 -17.29
C GLN A 11 -15.74 10.98 -16.77
N ARG A 12 -15.93 11.44 -15.53
CA ARG A 12 -14.98 12.32 -14.83
C ARG A 12 -13.82 11.46 -14.34
N ARG A 13 -12.64 11.68 -14.91
CA ARG A 13 -11.43 10.90 -14.62
C ARG A 13 -10.82 11.34 -13.29
N PRO A 14 -10.26 10.40 -12.50
CA PRO A 14 -9.75 10.62 -11.13
C PRO A 14 -8.37 11.30 -11.06
N GLU A 15 -8.12 12.37 -11.82
CA GLU A 15 -6.75 12.79 -12.15
C GLU A 15 -6.34 14.18 -11.63
N TYR A 16 -7.01 14.77 -10.64
CA TYR A 16 -6.83 16.19 -10.34
C TYR A 16 -5.43 16.57 -9.86
N ILE A 17 -4.79 15.77 -9.00
CA ILE A 17 -3.41 16.04 -8.52
C ILE A 17 -2.42 16.03 -9.69
N PHE A 18 -2.51 15.04 -10.59
CA PHE A 18 -1.65 14.97 -11.78
C PHE A 18 -2.04 15.95 -12.88
N LYS A 19 -3.29 16.42 -12.90
CA LYS A 19 -3.78 17.46 -13.80
C LYS A 19 -3.36 18.86 -13.36
N LEU A 20 -3.21 19.11 -12.06
CA LEU A 20 -2.57 20.30 -11.50
C LEU A 20 -1.09 20.36 -11.87
N MET A 21 -0.44 19.20 -12.01
CA MET A 21 0.87 19.07 -12.67
C MET A 21 0.67 19.10 -14.20
N SER A 22 0.23 20.26 -14.70
CA SER A 22 -0.26 20.46 -16.08
C SER A 22 0.78 20.08 -17.14
N ASP A 23 2.04 20.16 -16.77
CA ASP A 23 3.23 20.10 -17.59
C ASP A 23 4.16 18.96 -17.14
N SER A 24 4.85 18.36 -18.11
CA SER A 24 5.75 17.22 -17.91
C SER A 24 6.86 17.52 -16.90
N VAL A 25 7.26 18.79 -16.76
CA VAL A 25 8.28 19.24 -15.81
C VAL A 25 7.83 19.01 -14.36
N SER A 26 6.62 19.42 -14.01
CA SER A 26 6.07 19.28 -12.66
C SER A 26 5.88 17.81 -12.27
N ARG A 27 5.45 16.97 -13.22
CA ARG A 27 5.35 15.51 -13.02
C ARG A 27 6.72 14.87 -12.79
N ASN A 28 7.71 15.28 -13.58
CA ASN A 28 9.07 14.79 -13.43
C ASN A 28 9.66 15.21 -12.09
N LEU A 29 9.47 16.46 -11.66
CA LEU A 29 9.95 16.96 -10.36
C LEU A 29 9.38 16.13 -9.20
N PHE A 30 8.07 15.86 -9.21
CA PHE A 30 7.45 14.99 -8.21
C PHE A 30 8.06 13.58 -8.19
N ILE A 31 8.27 12.98 -9.36
CA ILE A 31 8.93 11.67 -9.47
C ILE A 31 10.34 11.70 -8.89
N TYR A 32 11.11 12.75 -9.20
CA TYR A 32 12.47 12.93 -8.68
C TYR A 32 12.49 13.12 -7.17
N ASP A 33 11.57 13.89 -6.61
CA ASP A 33 11.47 14.11 -5.17
C ASP A 33 11.16 12.79 -4.43
N VAL A 34 10.18 12.03 -4.92
CA VAL A 34 9.82 10.72 -4.37
C VAL A 34 10.99 9.75 -4.49
N TRP A 35 11.68 9.75 -5.63
CA TRP A 35 12.89 8.95 -5.85
C TRP A 35 14.00 9.31 -4.87
N PHE A 36 14.32 10.59 -4.71
CA PHE A 36 15.39 11.06 -3.83
C PHE A 36 15.12 10.69 -2.37
N VAL A 37 13.88 10.90 -1.91
CA VAL A 37 13.47 10.53 -0.56
C VAL A 37 13.56 9.02 -0.35
N LEU A 38 13.06 8.21 -1.29
CA LEU A 38 13.12 6.75 -1.17
C LEU A 38 14.56 6.23 -1.21
N PHE A 39 15.41 6.82 -2.06
CA PHE A 39 16.84 6.53 -2.10
C PHE A 39 17.49 6.79 -0.75
N ALA A 40 17.31 7.99 -0.18
CA ALA A 40 17.89 8.36 1.11
C ALA A 40 17.41 7.44 2.25
N VAL A 41 16.13 7.06 2.23
CA VAL A 41 15.56 6.13 3.23
C VAL A 41 16.11 4.71 3.09
N ARG A 42 16.33 4.21 1.86
CA ARG A 42 16.93 2.88 1.62
C ARG A 42 18.43 2.84 1.91
N ASP A 43 19.15 3.92 1.69
CA ASP A 43 20.55 4.05 2.06
C ASP A 43 20.72 3.96 3.58
N SER A 44 19.89 4.69 4.33
CA SER A 44 19.85 4.66 5.79
C SER A 44 19.03 3.50 6.40
N ARG A 45 18.74 2.44 5.64
CA ARG A 45 17.77 1.39 6.02
C ARG A 45 18.02 0.76 7.38
N PHE A 46 19.28 0.52 7.76
CA PHE A 46 19.61 -0.14 9.03
C PHE A 46 19.10 0.69 10.23
N SER A 47 19.32 2.01 10.21
CA SER A 47 18.85 2.92 11.26
C SER A 47 17.31 2.93 11.33
N TYR A 48 16.64 2.97 10.18
CA TYR A 48 15.17 2.93 10.12
C TYR A 48 14.60 1.60 10.61
N GLN A 49 15.21 0.46 10.25
CA GLN A 49 14.77 -0.86 10.72
C GLN A 49 14.87 -1.00 12.24
N GLN A 50 15.92 -0.45 12.88
CA GLN A 50 16.04 -0.45 14.34
C GLN A 50 14.95 0.42 14.99
N ARG A 51 14.70 1.63 14.46
CA ARG A 51 13.62 2.50 14.95
C ARG A 51 12.24 1.85 14.82
N LEU A 52 11.99 1.15 13.72
CA LEU A 52 10.74 0.42 13.49
C LEU A 52 10.54 -0.71 14.50
N LYS A 53 11.58 -1.50 14.78
CA LYS A 53 11.55 -2.54 15.82
C LYS A 53 11.19 -1.95 17.19
N GLU A 54 11.83 -0.84 17.56
CA GLU A 54 11.57 -0.20 18.85
C GLU A 54 10.15 0.39 18.93
N SER A 55 9.67 1.01 17.85
CA SER A 55 8.30 1.51 17.77
C SER A 55 7.27 0.39 17.88
N ALA A 56 7.48 -0.73 17.19
CA ALA A 56 6.59 -1.89 17.26
C ALA A 56 6.57 -2.50 18.67
N ARG A 57 7.74 -2.60 19.32
CA ARG A 57 7.87 -3.06 20.71
C ARG A 57 7.08 -2.17 21.67
N LYS A 58 7.22 -0.84 21.54
CA LYS A 58 6.45 0.13 22.35
C LYS A 58 4.94 -0.03 22.10
N GLY A 59 4.50 -0.06 20.85
CA GLY A 59 3.09 -0.21 20.49
C GLY A 59 2.46 -1.48 21.08
N TYR A 60 3.19 -2.60 21.06
CA TYR A 60 2.77 -3.84 21.68
C TYR A 60 2.60 -3.71 23.21
N VAL A 61 3.57 -3.10 23.89
CA VAL A 61 3.49 -2.86 25.35
C VAL A 61 2.28 -2.00 25.71
N TYR A 62 2.01 -0.94 24.93
CA TYR A 62 0.83 -0.10 25.13
C TYR A 62 -0.48 -0.87 24.89
N ALA A 63 -0.57 -1.68 23.84
CA ALA A 63 -1.74 -2.48 23.54
C ALA A 63 -2.07 -3.47 24.67
N ARG A 64 -1.05 -4.16 25.23
CA ARG A 64 -1.25 -5.04 26.40
C ARG A 64 -1.67 -4.29 27.64
N LYS A 65 -1.13 -3.09 27.87
CA LYS A 65 -1.54 -2.26 29.01
C LYS A 65 -3.01 -1.85 28.88
N GLN A 66 -3.43 -1.43 27.69
CA GLN A 66 -4.83 -1.10 27.39
C GLN A 66 -5.76 -2.30 27.55
N ALA A 67 -5.40 -3.47 27.03
CA ALA A 67 -6.19 -4.69 27.17
C ALA A 67 -6.40 -5.09 28.64
N LYS A 68 -5.35 -5.00 29.47
CA LYS A 68 -5.45 -5.22 30.92
C LYS A 68 -6.38 -4.20 31.59
N THR A 69 -6.29 -2.92 31.22
CA THR A 69 -7.18 -1.87 31.74
C THR A 69 -8.64 -2.12 31.36
N GLN A 70 -8.91 -2.70 30.19
CA GLN A 70 -10.25 -3.04 29.71
C GLN A 70 -10.75 -4.42 30.17
N GLY A 71 -9.98 -5.15 30.99
CA GLY A 71 -10.35 -6.49 31.47
C GLY A 71 -10.35 -7.56 30.37
N ILE A 72 -9.76 -7.27 29.20
CA ILE A 72 -9.67 -8.21 28.08
C ILE A 72 -8.49 -9.15 28.35
N ASN A 73 -8.79 -10.44 28.49
CA ASN A 73 -7.77 -11.44 28.72
C ASN A 73 -6.89 -11.60 27.47
N THR A 74 -5.60 -11.25 27.58
CA THR A 74 -4.65 -11.20 26.45
C THR A 74 -3.84 -12.50 26.32
N ASP A 75 -4.22 -13.55 27.04
CA ASP A 75 -3.57 -14.87 27.04
C ASP A 75 -3.90 -15.70 25.78
N GLU A 76 -4.68 -15.15 24.84
CA GLU A 76 -4.80 -15.71 23.50
C GLU A 76 -3.41 -15.78 22.85
N GLN A 77 -2.93 -17.02 22.72
CA GLN A 77 -1.72 -17.42 22.01
C GLN A 77 -1.75 -16.91 20.57
N ASN A 78 -1.32 -15.66 20.39
CA ASN A 78 -0.59 -15.17 19.23
C ASN A 78 -0.35 -13.66 19.25
N ALA A 79 -0.79 -12.85 20.23
CA ALA A 79 -0.75 -11.37 20.17
C ALA A 79 0.55 -10.70 19.64
N ASP A 80 1.70 -11.38 19.70
CA ASP A 80 2.98 -10.99 19.10
C ASP A 80 3.02 -11.02 17.56
N TRP A 81 2.02 -11.64 16.91
CA TRP A 81 1.98 -11.91 15.47
C TRP A 81 1.90 -10.62 14.65
N TYR A 82 1.03 -9.70 15.05
CA TYR A 82 0.69 -8.50 14.30
C TYR A 82 1.84 -7.47 14.27
N PRO A 83 2.51 -7.15 15.39
CA PRO A 83 3.68 -6.25 15.36
C PRO A 83 4.83 -6.82 14.52
N LYS A 84 5.11 -8.13 14.61
CA LYS A 84 6.18 -8.78 13.84
C LYS A 84 5.91 -8.70 12.33
N GLN A 85 4.67 -8.94 11.90
CA GLN A 85 4.29 -8.84 10.50
C GLN A 85 4.36 -7.41 9.96
N LYS A 86 3.95 -6.40 10.75
CA LYS A 86 4.08 -5.00 10.34
C LYS A 86 5.54 -4.56 10.20
N VAL A 87 6.41 -5.01 11.10
CA VAL A 87 7.86 -4.79 10.98
C VAL A 87 8.42 -5.48 9.73
N HIS A 88 8.02 -6.72 9.46
CA HIS A 88 8.44 -7.45 8.27
C HIS A 88 7.98 -6.80 6.96
N SER A 89 6.72 -6.35 6.88
CA SER A 89 6.20 -5.58 5.75
C SER A 89 6.99 -4.28 5.54
N ALA A 90 7.35 -3.58 6.63
CA ALA A 90 8.18 -2.40 6.54
C ALA A 90 9.60 -2.69 6.03
N TRP A 91 10.19 -3.85 6.37
CA TRP A 91 11.49 -4.24 5.83
C TRP A 91 11.44 -4.51 4.33
N LYS A 92 10.42 -5.24 3.86
CA LYS A 92 10.22 -5.49 2.42
C LYS A 92 10.16 -4.17 1.63
N LYS A 93 9.45 -3.17 2.15
CA LYS A 93 9.38 -1.83 1.54
C LYS A 93 10.76 -1.18 1.39
N LEU A 94 11.66 -1.38 2.36
CA LEU A 94 13.03 -0.83 2.34
C LEU A 94 14.02 -1.67 1.53
N GLU A 95 13.74 -2.96 1.32
CA GLU A 95 14.59 -3.89 0.58
C GLU A 95 14.34 -3.90 -0.93
N GLY A 96 13.39 -3.08 -1.41
CA GLY A 96 13.07 -2.99 -2.83
C GLY A 96 12.11 -4.07 -3.29
N PHE A 97 11.15 -4.45 -2.45
CA PHE A 97 10.02 -5.27 -2.88
C PHE A 97 9.04 -4.45 -3.70
N ASN A 98 8.39 -5.13 -4.63
CA ASN A 98 7.33 -4.58 -5.45
C ASN A 98 6.12 -4.22 -4.57
N PRO A 99 5.65 -2.94 -4.61
CA PRO A 99 4.52 -2.48 -3.81
C PRO A 99 3.25 -3.33 -3.96
N ALA A 100 2.99 -3.88 -5.15
CA ALA A 100 1.81 -4.71 -5.40
C ALA A 100 1.84 -6.00 -4.58
N TYR A 101 3.02 -6.61 -4.44
CA TYR A 101 3.23 -7.85 -3.70
C TYR A 101 3.15 -7.63 -2.19
N VAL A 102 3.67 -6.49 -1.70
CA VAL A 102 3.53 -6.08 -0.29
C VAL A 102 2.06 -5.84 0.06
N MET A 103 1.30 -5.17 -0.82
CA MET A 103 -0.14 -4.95 -0.62
C MET A 103 -0.94 -6.26 -0.65
N ARG A 104 -0.62 -7.18 -1.57
CA ARG A 104 -1.21 -8.52 -1.63
C ARG A 104 -0.98 -9.29 -0.32
N GLU A 105 0.19 -9.19 0.30
CA GLU A 105 0.45 -9.84 1.58
C GLU A 105 -0.41 -9.25 2.71
N ASP A 106 -0.52 -7.92 2.80
CA ASP A 106 -1.43 -7.27 3.74
C ASP A 106 -2.89 -7.72 3.51
N LEU A 107 -3.31 -7.86 2.25
CA LEU A 107 -4.62 -8.37 1.87
C LEU A 107 -4.84 -9.83 2.29
N LEU A 108 -3.84 -10.69 2.07
CA LEU A 108 -3.88 -12.11 2.45
C LEU A 108 -4.07 -12.27 3.97
N LEU A 109 -3.33 -11.46 4.75
CA LEU A 109 -3.37 -11.51 6.21
C LEU A 109 -4.74 -11.17 6.79
N GLY A 110 -5.44 -10.18 6.22
CA GLY A 110 -6.75 -9.75 6.71
C GLY A 110 -7.95 -10.46 6.07
N HIS A 111 -7.81 -10.91 4.82
CA HIS A 111 -8.97 -11.22 3.97
C HIS A 111 -8.85 -12.52 3.18
N SER A 112 -7.86 -13.38 3.45
CA SER A 112 -7.68 -14.67 2.75
C SER A 112 -8.94 -15.55 2.68
N LYS A 113 -9.81 -15.49 3.68
CA LYS A 113 -11.05 -16.31 3.76
C LYS A 113 -12.23 -15.71 3.01
N GLN A 114 -12.09 -14.50 2.48
CA GLN A 114 -13.20 -13.80 1.81
C GLN A 114 -13.37 -14.32 0.38
N SER A 115 -14.62 -14.50 -0.06
CA SER A 115 -14.93 -15.02 -1.41
C SER A 115 -14.41 -14.13 -2.53
N TRP A 116 -14.28 -12.82 -2.28
CA TRP A 116 -13.79 -11.81 -3.21
C TRP A 116 -12.25 -11.64 -3.20
N TYR A 117 -11.54 -12.38 -2.34
CA TYR A 117 -10.09 -12.22 -2.15
C TYR A 117 -9.31 -12.34 -3.45
N LYS A 118 -9.61 -13.36 -4.27
CA LYS A 118 -8.89 -13.62 -5.52
C LYS A 118 -9.06 -12.52 -6.56
N GLN A 119 -10.23 -11.90 -6.61
CA GLN A 119 -10.49 -10.77 -7.48
C GLN A 119 -9.70 -9.54 -7.00
N MET A 120 -9.66 -9.27 -5.70
CA MET A 120 -8.87 -8.15 -5.15
C MET A 120 -7.37 -8.39 -5.28
N GLU A 121 -6.89 -9.62 -5.10
CA GLU A 121 -5.50 -10.01 -5.37
C GLU A 121 -5.10 -9.70 -6.82
N SER A 122 -5.95 -10.05 -7.78
CA SER A 122 -5.72 -9.73 -9.20
C SER A 122 -5.68 -8.21 -9.45
N VAL A 123 -6.56 -7.43 -8.81
CA VAL A 123 -6.56 -5.96 -8.92
C VAL A 123 -5.26 -5.37 -8.36
N CYS A 124 -4.79 -5.86 -7.21
CA CYS A 124 -3.53 -5.41 -6.60
C CYS A 124 -2.33 -5.68 -7.51
N LEU A 125 -2.20 -6.91 -8.03
CA LEU A 125 -1.08 -7.31 -8.89
C LEU A 125 -1.10 -6.59 -10.26
N GLY A 126 -2.28 -6.24 -10.77
CA GLY A 126 -2.45 -5.53 -12.04
C GLY A 126 -2.35 -6.44 -13.27
N ASP A 127 -2.51 -5.85 -14.44
CA ASP A 127 -2.39 -6.53 -15.74
C ASP A 127 -1.03 -6.22 -16.37
N ARG A 128 -0.30 -7.25 -16.79
CA ARG A 128 1.01 -7.13 -17.46
C ARG A 128 0.94 -6.29 -18.74
N ASN A 129 -0.22 -6.21 -19.41
CA ASN A 129 -0.40 -5.40 -20.61
C ASN A 129 -0.59 -3.91 -20.30
N ALA A 130 -1.13 -3.57 -19.13
CA ALA A 130 -1.51 -2.19 -18.80
C ALA A 130 -0.63 -1.55 -17.71
N ASN A 131 -0.20 -2.33 -16.72
CA ASN A 131 0.42 -1.84 -15.50
C ASN A 131 1.92 -2.12 -15.44
N VAL A 132 2.70 -1.12 -15.03
CA VAL A 132 4.15 -1.26 -14.85
C VAL A 132 4.45 -2.25 -13.73
N ARG A 133 3.70 -2.18 -12.62
CA ARG A 133 3.91 -3.04 -11.45
C ARG A 133 3.74 -4.53 -11.70
N ALA A 134 3.00 -4.90 -12.76
CA ALA A 134 2.79 -6.30 -13.17
C ALA A 134 3.90 -6.84 -14.09
N ARG A 135 4.77 -5.97 -14.60
CA ARG A 135 5.92 -6.34 -15.46
C ARG A 135 7.21 -6.49 -14.66
N GLU A 136 7.29 -5.82 -13.52
CA GLU A 136 8.43 -5.82 -12.60
C GLU A 136 8.42 -7.07 -11.70
N PRO A 137 9.59 -7.59 -11.28
CA PRO A 137 9.68 -8.75 -10.41
C PRO A 137 9.13 -8.46 -8.99
N GLU A 138 8.93 -9.50 -8.19
CA GLU A 138 8.44 -9.37 -6.80
C GLU A 138 9.42 -8.63 -5.88
N SER A 139 10.72 -8.77 -6.10
CA SER A 139 11.77 -8.19 -5.26
C SER A 139 13.01 -7.82 -6.06
N GLY A 140 13.91 -7.05 -5.44
CA GLY A 140 15.16 -6.62 -6.08
C GLY A 140 14.99 -5.41 -6.99
N LEU A 141 13.93 -4.63 -6.77
CA LEU A 141 13.70 -3.41 -7.54
C LEU A 141 14.74 -2.34 -7.20
N SER A 142 15.17 -1.61 -8.23
CA SER A 142 15.84 -0.33 -8.06
C SER A 142 14.87 0.69 -7.42
N VAL A 143 15.41 1.81 -6.95
CA VAL A 143 14.57 2.87 -6.38
C VAL A 143 13.62 3.43 -7.45
N GLU A 144 14.12 3.63 -8.67
CA GLU A 144 13.38 4.11 -9.83
C GLU A 144 12.20 3.18 -10.15
N SER A 145 12.45 1.89 -10.38
CA SER A 145 11.38 0.91 -10.66
C SER A 145 10.37 0.84 -9.52
N GLN A 146 10.83 0.92 -8.26
CA GLN A 146 9.95 0.91 -7.11
C GLN A 146 9.03 2.14 -7.08
N VAL A 147 9.54 3.34 -7.39
CA VAL A 147 8.73 4.57 -7.49
C VAL A 147 7.73 4.49 -8.64
N LEU A 148 8.15 3.99 -9.80
CA LEU A 148 7.23 3.79 -10.93
C LEU A 148 6.08 2.84 -10.59
N CYS A 149 6.37 1.73 -9.91
CA CYS A 149 5.33 0.82 -9.42
C CYS A 149 4.39 1.50 -8.41
N LEU A 150 4.91 2.34 -7.50
CA LEU A 150 4.10 3.07 -6.52
C LEU A 150 3.13 4.04 -7.22
N ILE A 151 3.63 4.78 -8.21
CA ILE A 151 2.82 5.75 -8.96
C ILE A 151 1.77 5.03 -9.80
N ASP A 152 2.16 3.98 -10.54
CA ASP A 152 1.24 3.13 -11.30
C ASP A 152 0.11 2.58 -10.42
N GLN A 153 0.43 2.06 -9.23
CA GLN A 153 -0.57 1.56 -8.29
C GLN A 153 -1.46 2.67 -7.70
N ALA A 154 -0.91 3.84 -7.39
CA ALA A 154 -1.65 4.96 -6.80
C ALA A 154 -2.59 5.66 -7.82
N THR A 155 -2.32 5.50 -9.11
CA THR A 155 -3.06 6.15 -10.21
C THR A 155 -3.94 5.19 -11.00
N ASP A 156 -3.96 3.91 -10.64
CA ASP A 156 -4.73 2.91 -11.36
C ASP A 156 -6.23 3.13 -11.19
N ALA A 157 -6.93 3.41 -12.29
CA ALA A 157 -8.37 3.58 -12.31
C ALA A 157 -9.15 2.35 -11.79
N ASN A 158 -8.62 1.14 -11.95
CA ASN A 158 -9.23 -0.09 -11.43
C ASN A 158 -9.15 -0.16 -9.89
N ILE A 159 -8.10 0.40 -9.29
CA ILE A 159 -7.97 0.53 -7.83
C ILE A 159 -8.84 1.68 -7.33
N LEU A 160 -8.73 2.85 -7.97
CA LEU A 160 -9.45 4.06 -7.58
C LEU A 160 -10.97 3.88 -7.67
N GLY A 161 -11.46 3.20 -8.72
CA GLY A 161 -12.89 2.91 -8.89
C GLY A 161 -13.47 1.90 -7.89
N ARG A 162 -12.63 1.20 -7.12
CA ARG A 162 -13.02 0.19 -6.12
C ARG A 162 -12.74 0.63 -4.68
N THR A 163 -12.21 1.84 -4.50
CA THR A 163 -11.94 2.42 -3.19
C THR A 163 -13.22 2.82 -2.47
N TRP A 164 -13.15 2.89 -1.14
CA TRP A 164 -14.27 3.33 -0.31
C TRP A 164 -14.76 4.73 -0.72
N GLN A 165 -16.08 4.88 -0.84
CA GLN A 165 -16.71 6.08 -1.38
C GLN A 165 -16.30 7.37 -0.65
N GLY A 166 -16.15 7.33 0.68
CA GLY A 166 -15.77 8.51 1.47
C GLY A 166 -14.31 8.94 1.33
N TRP A 167 -13.48 8.20 0.57
CA TRP A 167 -12.11 8.62 0.25
C TRP A 167 -12.05 9.59 -0.94
N GLU A 168 -13.13 9.69 -1.70
CA GLU A 168 -13.26 10.60 -2.86
C GLU A 168 -12.13 10.45 -3.91
N PRO A 169 -11.85 9.22 -4.41
CA PRO A 169 -10.77 8.96 -5.38
C PRO A 169 -10.88 9.74 -6.69
N TRP A 170 -12.04 10.34 -6.97
CA TRP A 170 -12.31 11.10 -8.18
C TRP A 170 -11.98 12.58 -8.07
N MET A 171 -11.52 13.07 -6.91
CA MET A 171 -11.22 14.48 -6.65
C MET A 171 -9.79 14.88 -6.97
#